data_AF-A0A6V7XY72-F1
#
_entry.id   AF-A0A6V7XY72-F1
#
_cell.length_a   1.000
_cell.length_b   1.000
_cell.length_c   1.000
_cell.angle_alpha   90.00
_cell.angle_beta   90.00
_cell.angle_gamma   90.00
#
_symmetry.space_group_name_H-M   'P 1'
#
loop_
_entity.id
_entity.type
_entity.pdbx_description
1 polymer ?
#
loop_
_entity_poly.entity_id
_entity_poly.type
_entity_poly.pdbx_seq_one_letter_code
_entity_poly.pdbx_strand_id
1 'polypeptide(L)'
;MPNFIGAKISCPKCIENYTFDCKICGEDRSITFSERPFVKTTVDHRFIVPDPLEEFVKWLIRITTEYNTIAFSHFGGRFDMVIVFRMLFNRGFTPSMINNGNKLYEMKVQIGKKSTLIFRDSFNLMPVSRFFGPCIWFRC
;
A
#
# COMPACT_ATOMS: atom_id res chain seq x y z
N MET A 1 -17.80 -11.99 -1.53
CA MET A 1 -17.51 -10.53 -1.56
C MET A 1 -16.46 -10.31 -2.63
N PRO A 2 -16.57 -9.32 -3.51
CA PRO A 2 -15.54 -9.06 -4.50
C PRO A 2 -14.26 -8.63 -3.77
N ASN A 3 -13.20 -9.44 -3.88
CA ASN A 3 -11.87 -9.06 -3.44
C ASN A 3 -11.37 -7.95 -4.36
N PHE A 4 -11.28 -6.72 -3.82
CA PHE A 4 -10.84 -5.54 -4.55
C PHE A 4 -9.84 -4.77 -3.69
N ILE A 5 -8.69 -4.47 -4.26
CA ILE A 5 -7.64 -3.68 -3.62
C ILE A 5 -7.27 -2.53 -4.55
N GLY A 6 -7.31 -1.32 -4.03
CA GLY A 6 -6.86 -0.11 -4.72
C GLY A 6 -5.64 0.49 -4.02
N ALA A 7 -4.63 0.86 -4.81
CA ALA A 7 -3.39 1.46 -4.32
C ALA A 7 -3.03 2.67 -5.17
N LYS A 8 -2.60 3.75 -4.50
CA LYS A 8 -2.05 4.93 -5.17
C LYS A 8 -0.59 5.16 -4.80
N ILE A 9 0.32 5.16 -5.77
CA ILE A 9 1.74 5.47 -5.53
C ILE A 9 2.00 6.97 -5.74
N SER A 10 2.76 7.59 -4.85
CA SER A 10 3.36 8.91 -5.08
C SER A 10 4.73 9.02 -4.38
N CYS A 11 5.57 9.94 -4.85
CA CYS A 11 6.82 10.33 -4.19
C CYS A 11 6.81 11.84 -3.94
N PRO A 12 7.63 12.38 -3.01
CA PRO A 12 7.65 13.81 -2.69
C PRO A 12 7.76 14.71 -3.93
N LYS A 13 8.64 14.36 -4.87
CA LYS A 13 8.82 15.11 -6.12
C LYS A 13 7.57 15.14 -7.01
N CYS A 14 6.80 14.06 -7.04
CA CYS A 14 5.55 14.00 -7.82
C CYS A 14 4.43 14.82 -7.18
N ILE A 15 4.44 14.94 -5.84
CA ILE A 15 3.45 15.73 -5.10
C ILE A 15 3.70 17.21 -5.32
N GLU A 16 4.97 17.63 -5.36
CA GLU A 16 5.35 19.03 -5.55
C GLU A 16 5.19 19.49 -7.01
N ASN A 17 5.69 18.71 -7.98
CA ASN A 17 5.87 19.19 -9.35
C ASN A 17 4.91 18.56 -10.38
N TYR A 18 3.98 17.69 -9.96
CA TYR A 18 3.03 16.98 -10.85
C TYR A 18 3.68 16.44 -12.14
N THR A 19 4.92 15.95 -12.06
CA THR A 19 5.62 15.38 -13.21
C THR A 19 5.04 14.01 -13.52
N PHE A 20 4.83 13.68 -14.79
CA PHE A 20 4.34 12.35 -15.23
C PHE A 20 5.49 11.34 -15.43
N ASP A 21 6.67 11.79 -15.85
CA ASP A 21 7.86 10.95 -16.11
C ASP A 21 8.70 10.65 -14.85
N CYS A 22 8.06 10.12 -13.80
CA CYS A 22 8.78 9.79 -12.58
C CYS A 22 9.42 8.41 -12.64
N LYS A 23 10.75 8.32 -12.62
CA LYS A 23 11.48 7.04 -12.52
C LYS A 23 11.13 6.24 -11.25
N ILE A 24 10.67 6.89 -10.19
CA ILE A 24 10.29 6.26 -8.92
C ILE A 24 8.83 5.79 -8.95
N CYS A 25 7.88 6.63 -9.34
CA CYS A 25 6.46 6.27 -9.32
C CYS A 25 6.03 5.50 -10.57
N GLY A 26 6.75 5.63 -11.68
CA GLY A 26 6.31 5.18 -12.99
C GLY A 26 5.16 6.02 -13.55
N GLU A 27 4.66 5.57 -14.69
CA GLU A 27 3.47 6.10 -15.37
C GLU A 27 2.19 5.69 -14.63
N ASP A 28 2.13 4.45 -14.14
CA ASP A 28 0.96 3.89 -13.44
C ASP A 28 0.95 4.26 -11.96
N ARG A 29 0.10 5.22 -11.56
CA ARG A 29 0.01 5.71 -10.17
C ARG A 29 -1.21 5.19 -9.44
N SER A 30 -2.27 4.89 -10.15
CA SER A 30 -3.52 4.31 -9.65
C SER A 30 -3.62 2.87 -10.12
N ILE A 31 -3.39 1.94 -9.20
CA ILE A 31 -3.27 0.51 -9.50
C ILE A 31 -4.36 -0.24 -8.72
N THR A 32 -5.00 -1.18 -9.40
CA THR A 32 -6.07 -2.00 -8.82
C THR A 32 -5.83 -3.49 -9.02
N PHE A 33 -6.24 -4.26 -8.03
CA PHE A 33 -6.22 -5.72 -8.04
C PHE A 33 -7.63 -6.20 -7.74
N SER A 34 -8.23 -6.95 -8.66
CA SER A 34 -9.61 -7.42 -8.49
C SER A 34 -9.83 -8.81 -9.07
N GLU A 35 -10.72 -9.57 -8.46
CA GLU A 35 -11.11 -10.89 -8.97
C GLU A 35 -11.97 -10.77 -10.24
N ARG A 36 -12.71 -9.66 -10.36
CA ARG A 36 -13.66 -9.41 -11.45
C ARG A 36 -13.33 -8.10 -12.16
N PRO A 37 -13.61 -8.01 -13.47
CA PRO A 37 -13.52 -6.76 -14.20
C PRO A 37 -14.52 -5.72 -13.66
N PHE A 38 -14.13 -4.45 -13.70
CA PHE A 38 -14.99 -3.31 -13.41
C PHE A 38 -14.80 -2.25 -14.51
N VAL A 39 -15.87 -1.51 -14.80
CA VAL A 39 -15.96 -0.66 -16.01
C VAL A 39 -16.10 0.84 -15.67
N LYS A 40 -16.52 1.18 -14.45
CA LYS A 40 -16.92 2.56 -14.07
C LYS A 40 -15.85 3.38 -13.35
N THR A 41 -14.62 2.87 -13.24
CA THR A 41 -13.56 3.54 -12.45
C THR A 41 -12.32 3.73 -13.31
N THR A 42 -11.86 4.98 -13.40
CA THR A 42 -10.62 5.37 -14.08
C THR A 42 -9.43 5.00 -13.21
N VAL A 43 -8.58 4.12 -13.72
CA VAL A 43 -7.36 3.63 -13.06
C VAL A 43 -6.30 3.44 -14.13
N ASP A 44 -5.04 3.67 -13.78
CA ASP A 44 -3.94 3.60 -14.74
C ASP A 44 -3.64 2.13 -15.06
N HIS A 45 -3.63 1.26 -14.03
CA HIS A 45 -3.39 -0.16 -14.18
C HIS A 45 -4.43 -1.05 -13.49
N ARG A 46 -4.79 -2.15 -14.16
CA ARG A 46 -5.79 -3.14 -13.69
C ARG A 46 -5.23 -4.56 -13.74
N PHE A 47 -5.08 -5.17 -12.57
CA PHE A 47 -4.82 -6.61 -12.43
C PHE A 47 -6.14 -7.34 -12.18
N ILE A 48 -6.60 -8.14 -13.14
CA ILE A 48 -7.75 -9.03 -12.97
C ILE A 48 -7.21 -10.44 -12.69
N VAL A 49 -7.25 -10.86 -11.43
CA VAL A 49 -6.55 -12.06 -10.94
C VAL A 49 -7.38 -12.81 -9.90
N PRO A 50 -7.30 -14.15 -9.84
CA PRO A 50 -8.11 -14.95 -8.92
C PRO A 50 -7.80 -14.68 -7.44
N ASP A 51 -6.55 -14.35 -7.11
CA ASP A 51 -6.15 -13.91 -5.77
C ASP A 51 -5.55 -12.48 -5.82
N PRO A 52 -6.40 -11.45 -5.66
CA PRO A 52 -5.95 -10.05 -5.66
C PRO A 52 -4.99 -9.72 -4.52
N LEU A 53 -5.12 -10.40 -3.37
CA LEU A 53 -4.27 -10.14 -2.22
C LEU A 53 -2.86 -10.67 -2.46
N GLU A 54 -2.74 -11.89 -3.00
CA GLU A 54 -1.45 -12.49 -3.28
C GLU A 54 -0.63 -11.62 -4.26
N GLU A 55 -1.28 -11.17 -5.34
CA GLU A 55 -0.67 -10.33 -6.38
C GLU A 55 -0.36 -8.93 -5.85
N PHE A 56 -1.24 -8.36 -5.03
CA PHE A 56 -0.97 -7.10 -4.35
C PHE A 56 0.30 -7.18 -3.49
N VAL A 57 0.48 -8.23 -2.70
CA VAL A 57 1.66 -8.38 -1.85
C VAL A 57 2.93 -8.62 -2.69
N LYS A 58 2.84 -9.36 -3.81
CA LYS A 58 3.98 -9.51 -4.74
C LYS A 58 4.40 -8.17 -5.34
N TRP A 59 3.42 -7.40 -5.81
CA TRP A 59 3.65 -6.05 -6.31
C TRP A 59 4.26 -5.15 -5.23
N LEU A 60 3.77 -5.21 -3.99
CA LEU A 60 4.27 -4.43 -2.86
C LEU A 60 5.74 -4.74 -2.56
N ILE A 61 6.11 -6.03 -2.51
CA ILE A 61 7.50 -6.45 -2.31
C ILE A 61 8.40 -5.93 -3.44
N ARG A 62 7.95 -6.04 -4.70
CA ARG A 62 8.70 -5.56 -5.87
C ARG A 62 8.96 -4.05 -5.76
N ILE A 63 7.94 -3.26 -5.43
CA ILE A 63 8.10 -1.81 -5.33
C ILE A 63 8.98 -1.41 -4.13
N THR A 64 8.96 -2.16 -3.04
CA THR A 64 9.78 -1.83 -1.86
C THR A 64 11.19 -2.39 -1.94
N THR A 65 11.51 -3.26 -2.90
CA THR A 65 12.86 -3.79 -3.05
C THR A 65 13.87 -2.68 -3.34
N GLU A 66 13.50 -1.73 -4.19
CA GLU A 66 14.40 -0.66 -4.66
C GLU A 66 14.36 0.62 -3.81
N TYR A 67 13.21 0.94 -3.20
CA TYR A 67 12.99 2.21 -2.50
C TYR A 67 12.34 2.00 -1.14
N ASN A 68 12.64 2.88 -0.18
CA ASN A 68 11.91 2.91 1.07
C ASN A 68 10.47 3.32 0.80
N THR A 69 9.53 2.48 1.25
CA THR A 69 8.12 2.65 0.95
C THR A 69 7.36 2.84 2.24
N ILE A 70 6.60 3.93 2.32
CA ILE A 70 5.67 4.22 3.39
C ILE A 70 4.26 4.01 2.85
N ALA A 71 3.53 3.20 3.58
CA ALA A 71 2.24 2.66 3.23
C ALA A 71 1.16 3.26 4.13
N PHE A 72 0.31 4.15 3.61
CA PHE A 72 -0.82 4.65 4.39
C PHE A 72 -2.11 3.92 4.00
N SER A 73 -2.77 3.37 5.01
CA SER A 73 -4.14 2.88 4.90
C SER A 73 -5.00 3.62 5.92
N HIS A 74 -6.19 4.01 5.49
CA HIS A 74 -7.14 4.74 6.31
C HIS A 74 -8.01 3.74 7.09
N PHE A 75 -7.85 3.67 8.42
CA PHE A 75 -8.38 2.58 9.26
C PHE A 75 -7.70 1.22 9.02
N GLY A 76 -6.51 1.22 8.43
CA GLY A 76 -5.79 0.00 8.10
C GLY A 76 -5.42 -0.85 9.31
N GLY A 77 -5.25 -0.24 10.48
CA GLY A 77 -4.85 -0.95 11.71
C GLY A 77 -5.88 -1.95 12.24
N ARG A 78 -7.13 -1.90 11.76
CA ARG A 78 -8.20 -2.81 12.20
C ARG A 78 -8.40 -4.03 11.30
N PHE A 79 -8.12 -3.91 9.99
CA PHE A 79 -8.42 -4.98 9.02
C PHE A 79 -7.37 -5.09 7.91
N ASP A 80 -7.27 -4.09 7.02
CA ASP A 80 -6.50 -4.22 5.77
C ASP A 80 -5.01 -4.46 5.98
N MET A 81 -4.37 -3.76 6.92
CA MET A 81 -2.94 -3.94 7.20
C MET A 81 -2.64 -5.28 7.86
N VAL A 82 -3.57 -5.81 8.66
CA VAL A 82 -3.40 -7.09 9.36
C VAL A 82 -3.41 -8.26 8.36
N ILE A 83 -4.26 -8.18 7.34
CA ILE A 83 -4.36 -9.20 6.30
C ILE A 83 -3.08 -9.21 5.44
N VAL A 84 -2.60 -8.04 5.03
CA VAL A 84 -1.34 -7.89 4.27
C VAL A 84 -0.15 -8.36 5.10
N PHE A 85 -0.11 -8.00 6.38
CA PHE A 85 0.90 -8.47 7.33
C PHE A 85 0.95 -9.98 7.45
N ARG A 86 -0.22 -10.62 7.61
CA ARG A 86 -0.29 -12.08 7.71
C ARG A 86 0.31 -12.74 6.46
N MET A 87 0.04 -12.19 5.27
CA MET A 87 0.66 -12.68 4.05
C MET A 87 2.17 -12.47 4.00
N LEU A 88 2.67 -11.31 4.46
CA LEU A 88 4.12 -11.06 4.55
C LEU A 88 4.79 -12.01 5.55
N PHE A 89 4.17 -12.25 6.70
CA PHE A 89 4.66 -13.18 7.71
C PHE A 89 4.70 -14.62 7.19
N ASN A 90 3.65 -15.07 6.49
CA ASN A 90 3.61 -16.38 5.85
C ASN A 90 4.69 -16.55 4.76
N ARG A 91 5.18 -15.45 4.18
CA ARG A 91 6.31 -15.44 3.23
C ARG A 91 7.69 -15.38 3.90
N GLY A 92 7.74 -15.41 5.23
CA GLY A 92 8.98 -15.43 6.01
C GLY A 92 9.54 -14.06 6.37
N PHE A 93 8.81 -12.96 6.13
CA PHE A 93 9.24 -11.65 6.61
C PHE A 93 8.95 -11.50 8.11
N THR A 94 9.87 -10.89 8.86
CA THR A 94 9.75 -10.63 10.30
C THR A 94 9.46 -9.15 10.56
N PRO A 95 8.18 -8.76 10.63
CA PRO A 95 7.76 -7.37 10.85
C PRO A 95 7.92 -6.95 12.33
N SER A 96 8.48 -5.77 12.55
CA SER A 96 8.44 -5.10 13.86
C SER A 96 7.16 -4.27 13.97
N MET A 97 6.41 -4.44 15.06
CA MET A 97 5.15 -3.73 15.30
C MET A 97 5.28 -2.76 16.47
N ILE A 98 4.71 -1.57 16.31
CA ILE A 98 4.52 -0.60 17.39
C ILE A 98 3.01 -0.48 17.62
N ASN A 99 2.57 -0.96 18.79
CA ASN A 99 1.20 -0.88 19.26
C ASN A 99 1.14 -0.02 20.53
N ASN A 100 -0.01 0.63 20.74
CA ASN A 100 -0.35 1.22 22.02
C ASN A 100 -1.80 0.82 22.34
N GLY A 101 -1.94 -0.15 23.26
CA GLY A 101 -3.20 -0.86 23.51
C GLY A 101 -3.71 -1.60 22.27
N ASN A 102 -5.00 -1.45 21.98
CA ASN A 102 -5.65 -2.07 20.81
C ASN A 102 -5.43 -1.31 19.49
N LYS A 103 -4.59 -0.26 19.49
CA LYS A 103 -4.32 0.53 18.29
C LYS A 103 -2.94 0.18 17.75
N LEU A 104 -2.90 -0.28 16.50
CA LEU A 104 -1.68 -0.47 15.74
C LEU A 104 -1.26 0.87 15.12
N TYR A 105 -0.07 1.36 15.48
CA TYR A 105 0.44 2.67 15.03
C TYR A 105 1.34 2.53 13.82
N GLU A 106 2.32 1.63 13.92
CA GLU A 106 3.31 1.43 12.89
C GLU A 106 3.66 -0.05 12.78
N MET A 107 3.88 -0.49 11.55
CA MET A 107 4.41 -1.81 11.25
C MET A 107 5.50 -1.66 10.23
N LYS A 108 6.71 -2.07 10.60
CA LYS A 108 7.90 -1.93 9.79
C LYS A 108 8.43 -3.30 9.40
N VAL A 109 8.68 -3.48 8.12
CA VAL A 109 9.15 -4.74 7.53
C VAL A 109 10.40 -4.45 6.71
N GLN A 110 11.46 -5.21 6.96
CA GLN A 110 12.65 -5.16 6.13
C GLN A 110 12.48 -6.12 4.96
N ILE A 111 12.40 -5.60 3.73
CA ILE A 111 12.17 -6.41 2.53
C ILE A 111 13.49 -6.68 1.79
N GLY A 112 14.38 -5.69 1.71
CA GLY A 112 15.70 -5.82 1.10
C GLY A 112 16.85 -5.62 2.09
N LYS A 113 18.09 -5.69 1.60
CA LYS A 113 19.29 -5.44 2.41
C LYS A 113 19.31 -4.04 3.04
N LYS A 114 18.69 -3.05 2.40
CA LYS A 114 18.63 -1.64 2.86
C LYS A 114 17.25 -0.99 2.76
N SER A 115 16.25 -1.69 2.21
CA SER A 115 14.93 -1.13 1.97
C SER A 115 13.89 -1.62 2.97
N THR A 116 13.07 -0.67 3.42
CA THR A 116 12.05 -0.90 4.45
C THR A 116 10.68 -0.50 3.96
N LEU A 117 9.70 -1.34 4.32
CA LEU A 117 8.28 -1.09 4.16
C LEU A 117 7.73 -0.65 5.51
N ILE A 118 7.11 0.52 5.58
CA ILE A 118 6.53 1.06 6.81
C ILE A 118 5.05 1.29 6.58
N PHE A 119 4.20 0.50 7.22
CA PHE A 119 2.76 0.74 7.28
C PHE A 119 2.44 1.71 8.41
N ARG A 120 1.65 2.73 8.08
CA ARG A 120 1.12 3.73 9.01
C ARG A 120 -0.37 3.91 8.81
N ASP A 121 -1.12 3.94 9.90
CA ASP A 121 -2.55 4.25 9.82
C ASP A 121 -2.76 5.75 9.70
N SER A 122 -3.32 6.20 8.57
CA SER A 122 -3.56 7.64 8.36
C SER A 122 -4.61 8.18 9.32
N PHE A 123 -5.53 7.35 9.83
CA PHE A 123 -6.56 7.78 10.79
C PHE A 123 -5.96 8.15 12.15
N ASN A 124 -4.88 7.48 12.56
CA ASN A 124 -4.18 7.78 13.81
C ASN A 124 -3.30 9.04 13.68
N LEU A 125 -2.87 9.41 12.48
CA LEU A 125 -2.02 10.58 12.21
C LEU A 125 -2.82 11.85 11.89
N MET A 126 -3.97 11.70 11.21
CA MET A 126 -4.87 12.79 10.87
C MET A 126 -6.32 12.32 11.11
N PRO A 127 -6.93 12.64 12.26
CA PRO A 127 -8.29 12.24 12.58
C PRO A 127 -9.30 13.12 11.82
N VAL A 128 -9.41 12.91 10.50
CA VAL A 128 -10.43 13.52 9.65
C VAL A 128 -11.48 12.48 9.25
N SER A 129 -12.75 12.80 9.44
CA SER A 129 -13.86 11.95 9.02
C SER A 129 -14.06 12.04 7.50
N ARG A 130 -13.63 10.99 6.79
CA ARG A 130 -13.99 10.60 5.40
C ARG A 130 -14.10 11.73 4.37
N PHE A 131 -13.09 11.84 3.50
CA PHE A 131 -13.32 12.24 2.09
C PHE A 131 -12.35 11.63 1.06
N PHE A 132 -11.46 10.71 1.44
CA PHE A 132 -10.54 10.04 0.51
C PHE A 132 -10.58 8.52 0.69
N GLY A 133 -11.07 7.79 -0.32
CA GLY A 133 -10.47 6.49 -0.69
C GLY A 133 -9.48 6.74 -1.82
N PRO A 134 -8.47 5.88 -2.11
CA PRO A 134 -7.98 4.64 -1.49
C PRO A 134 -6.64 4.84 -0.71
N CYS A 135 -6.01 3.76 -0.24
CA CYS A 135 -4.70 3.75 0.43
C CYS A 135 -3.63 4.53 -0.38
N ILE A 136 -2.98 5.51 0.25
CA ILE A 136 -1.96 6.36 -0.34
C ILE A 136 -0.58 5.85 0.08
N TRP A 137 0.28 5.54 -0.88
CA TRP A 137 1.61 4.99 -0.65
C TRP A 137 2.64 6.04 -1.05
N PHE A 138 3.49 6.44 -0.11
CA PHE A 138 4.57 7.39 -0.32
C PHE A 138 5.89 6.63 -0.47
N ARG A 139 6.64 6.89 -1.54
CA ARG A 139 8.00 6.40 -1.74
C ARG A 139 9.01 7.50 -1.44
N CYS A 140 10.00 7.22 -0.59
CA CYS A 140 11.10 8.12 -0.25
C CYS A 140 12.40 7.66 -0.89
#